data_AF-A0AA88XPX5-F1
#
_entry.id   AF-A0AA88XPX5-F1
#
_cell.length_a   1.000
_cell.length_b   1.000
_cell.length_c   1.000
_cell.angle_alpha   90.00
_cell.angle_beta   90.00
_cell.angle_gamma   90.00
#
_symmetry.space_group_name_H-M   'P 1'
#
loop_
_entity.id
_entity.type
_entity.pdbx_description
1 polymer ?
#
loop_
_entity_poly.entity_id
_entity_poly.type
_entity_poly.pdbx_seq_one_letter_code
_entity_poly.pdbx_strand_id
1 'polypeptide(L)'
;LCEQLTVFKEDFDKERTDRAQAQASKADIQKKLDSEKRETSRLKRDIQNLQRQLKVTEDNVQQTLRQNQALQQENTNLRTQIRRDRSTATNMYQPYHPPPPHPMGYHNHAAHVPTHPETEPYEGPVPPYMFNRDTRYMNGYGNEISNRQAVPPEQMPGSWMCPQCTYYNHPKRTVCEMCGQVYTAPYHSTSNVSQVSVL
;
A
#
# COMPACT_ATOMS: atom_id res chain seq x y z
N LEU A 1 -25.75 -85.04 -21.83
CA LEU A 1 -24.94 -84.51 -22.95
C LEU A 1 -25.41 -83.11 -23.37
N CYS A 2 -26.70 -82.90 -23.67
CA CYS A 2 -27.21 -81.57 -24.05
C CYS A 2 -27.03 -80.50 -22.96
N GLU A 3 -27.32 -80.82 -21.69
CA GLU A 3 -27.14 -79.87 -20.57
C GLU A 3 -25.68 -79.45 -20.35
N GLN A 4 -24.72 -80.33 -20.60
CA GLN A 4 -23.30 -79.97 -20.50
C GLN A 4 -22.90 -79.00 -21.61
N LEU A 5 -23.39 -79.21 -22.83
CA LEU A 5 -23.12 -78.33 -23.97
C LEU A 5 -23.73 -76.93 -23.79
N THR A 6 -24.89 -76.82 -23.14
CA THR A 6 -25.49 -75.51 -22.84
C THR A 6 -24.68 -74.74 -21.82
N VAL A 7 -24.22 -75.39 -20.75
CA VAL A 7 -23.35 -74.75 -19.73
C VAL A 7 -22.03 -74.26 -20.35
N PHE A 8 -21.38 -75.07 -21.19
CA PHE A 8 -20.15 -74.62 -21.88
C PHE A 8 -20.38 -73.41 -22.79
N LYS A 9 -21.53 -73.35 -23.47
CA LYS A 9 -21.87 -72.22 -24.32
C LYS A 9 -22.08 -70.94 -23.50
N GLU A 10 -22.83 -71.05 -22.39
CA GLU A 10 -23.06 -69.93 -21.46
C GLU A 10 -21.75 -69.43 -20.85
N ASP A 11 -20.86 -70.33 -20.41
CA ASP A 11 -19.54 -69.98 -19.88
C ASP A 11 -18.67 -69.26 -20.92
N PHE A 12 -18.68 -69.74 -22.16
CA PHE A 12 -17.92 -69.11 -23.25
C PHE A 12 -18.47 -67.72 -23.62
N ASP A 13 -19.78 -67.58 -23.70
CA ASP A 13 -20.44 -66.30 -23.97
C ASP A 13 -20.15 -65.30 -22.83
N LYS A 14 -20.21 -65.76 -21.57
CA LYS A 14 -19.84 -64.97 -20.39
C LYS A 14 -18.37 -64.54 -20.44
N GLU A 15 -17.46 -65.46 -20.72
CA GLU A 15 -16.03 -65.12 -20.84
C GLU A 15 -15.79 -64.09 -21.95
N ARG A 16 -16.49 -64.22 -23.09
CA ARG A 16 -16.42 -63.25 -24.18
C ARG A 16 -16.92 -61.87 -23.75
N THR A 17 -18.04 -61.80 -23.03
CA THR A 17 -18.55 -60.52 -22.52
C THR A 17 -17.61 -59.90 -21.49
N ASP A 18 -17.05 -60.71 -20.60
CA ASP A 18 -16.13 -60.25 -19.56
C ASP A 18 -14.84 -59.68 -20.19
N ARG A 19 -14.29 -60.37 -21.21
CA ARG A 19 -13.15 -59.86 -21.99
C ARG A 19 -13.47 -58.56 -22.73
N ALA A 20 -14.66 -58.46 -23.33
CA ALA A 20 -15.08 -57.24 -24.03
C ALA A 20 -15.22 -56.05 -23.05
N GLN A 21 -15.81 -56.27 -21.88
CA GLN A 21 -15.92 -55.26 -20.82
C GLN A 21 -14.54 -54.83 -20.29
N ALA A 22 -13.64 -55.78 -20.06
CA ALA A 22 -12.28 -55.48 -19.63
C ALA A 22 -11.50 -54.65 -20.68
N GLN A 23 -11.68 -54.96 -21.97
CA GLN A 23 -11.08 -54.17 -23.06
C GLN A 23 -11.67 -52.76 -23.14
N ALA A 24 -12.98 -52.61 -22.98
CA ALA A 24 -13.63 -51.30 -22.94
C ALA A 24 -13.12 -50.44 -21.77
N SER A 25 -13.06 -51.02 -20.56
CA SER A 25 -12.53 -50.36 -19.37
C SER A 25 -11.07 -49.93 -19.56
N LYS A 26 -10.23 -50.80 -20.12
CA LYS A 26 -8.84 -50.48 -20.46
C LYS A 26 -8.76 -49.30 -21.44
N ALA A 27 -9.60 -49.28 -22.47
CA ALA A 27 -9.62 -48.18 -23.44
C ALA A 27 -10.02 -46.85 -22.80
N ASP A 28 -10.98 -46.86 -21.87
CA ASP A 28 -11.42 -45.65 -21.16
C ASP A 28 -10.36 -45.14 -20.18
N ILE A 29 -9.69 -46.03 -19.46
CA ILE A 29 -8.55 -45.67 -18.60
C ILE A 29 -7.42 -45.07 -19.46
N GLN A 30 -7.13 -45.67 -20.62
CA GLN A 30 -6.10 -45.16 -21.53
C GLN A 30 -6.44 -43.76 -22.04
N LYS A 31 -7.70 -43.49 -22.42
CA LYS A 31 -8.14 -42.16 -22.83
C LYS A 31 -7.95 -41.13 -21.71
N LYS A 32 -8.30 -41.48 -20.47
CA LYS A 32 -8.08 -40.62 -19.29
C LYS A 32 -6.59 -40.36 -19.04
N LEU A 33 -5.76 -41.40 -19.14
CA LEU A 33 -4.31 -41.26 -19.02
C LEU A 33 -3.75 -40.29 -20.07
N ASP A 34 -4.23 -40.38 -21.31
CA ASP A 34 -3.78 -39.51 -22.40
C ASP A 34 -4.32 -38.08 -22.30
N SER A 35 -5.49 -37.85 -21.70
CA SER A 35 -5.94 -36.50 -21.35
C SER A 35 -5.10 -35.90 -20.23
N GLU A 36 -4.81 -36.66 -19.16
CA GLU A 36 -3.99 -36.21 -18.04
C GLU A 36 -2.54 -35.91 -18.45
N LYS A 37 -1.96 -36.72 -19.33
CA LYS A 37 -0.62 -36.44 -19.91
C LYS A 37 -0.58 -35.14 -20.70
N ARG A 38 -1.65 -34.84 -21.46
CA ARG A 38 -1.77 -33.58 -22.21
C ARG A 38 -1.86 -32.40 -21.27
N GLU A 39 -2.67 -32.50 -20.21
CA GLU A 39 -2.80 -31.44 -19.21
C GLU A 39 -1.50 -31.21 -18.45
N THR A 40 -0.83 -32.29 -18.02
CA THR A 40 0.49 -32.22 -17.39
C THR A 40 1.50 -31.50 -18.29
N SER A 41 1.49 -31.79 -19.59
CA SER A 41 2.38 -31.14 -20.56
C SER A 41 2.05 -29.65 -20.75
N ARG A 42 0.77 -29.28 -20.66
CA ARG A 42 0.31 -27.89 -20.69
C ARG A 42 0.79 -27.15 -19.43
N LEU A 43 0.48 -27.68 -18.25
CA LEU A 43 0.90 -27.09 -16.97
C LEU A 43 2.42 -26.93 -16.88
N LYS A 44 3.19 -27.89 -17.41
CA LYS A 44 4.66 -27.76 -17.49
C LYS A 44 5.11 -26.57 -18.33
N ARG A 45 4.46 -26.30 -19.46
CA ARG A 45 4.76 -25.11 -20.29
C ARG A 45 4.36 -23.83 -19.56
N ASP A 46 3.22 -23.83 -18.88
CA ASP A 46 2.73 -22.68 -18.13
C ASP A 46 3.67 -22.34 -16.96
N ILE A 47 4.15 -23.34 -16.22
CA ILE A 47 5.19 -23.17 -15.19
C ILE A 47 6.45 -22.55 -15.78
N GLN A 48 6.93 -23.04 -16.93
CA GLN A 48 8.11 -22.46 -17.59
C GLN A 48 7.88 -21.00 -18.04
N ASN A 49 6.68 -20.67 -18.51
CA ASN A 49 6.31 -19.30 -18.85
C ASN A 49 6.33 -18.40 -17.62
N LEU A 50 5.70 -18.84 -16.52
CA LEU A 50 5.66 -18.10 -15.26
C LEU A 50 7.05 -17.90 -14.66
N GLN A 51 7.92 -18.91 -14.72
CA GLN A 51 9.31 -18.78 -14.29
C GLN A 51 10.08 -17.71 -15.07
N ARG A 52 9.85 -17.62 -16.40
CA ARG A 52 10.45 -16.56 -17.21
C ARG A 52 9.92 -15.17 -16.83
N GLN A 53 8.61 -15.05 -16.61
CA GLN A 53 8.00 -13.79 -16.19
C GLN A 53 8.52 -13.34 -14.83
N LEU A 54 8.59 -14.26 -13.86
CA LEU A 54 9.14 -13.99 -12.53
C LEU A 54 10.56 -13.43 -12.64
N LYS A 55 11.43 -14.09 -13.40
CA LYS A 55 12.82 -13.63 -13.60
C LYS A 55 12.89 -12.22 -14.18
N VAL A 56 12.08 -11.92 -15.21
CA VAL A 56 12.03 -10.57 -15.79
C VAL A 56 11.56 -9.54 -14.76
N THR A 57 10.55 -9.87 -13.96
CA THR A 57 10.08 -8.97 -12.89
C THR A 57 11.12 -8.76 -11.79
N GLU A 58 11.86 -9.80 -11.41
CA GLU A 58 12.96 -9.71 -10.45
C GLU A 58 14.08 -8.80 -10.97
N ASP A 59 14.49 -8.98 -12.23
CA ASP A 59 15.51 -8.15 -12.86
C ASP A 59 15.09 -6.67 -12.91
N ASN A 60 13.82 -6.39 -13.23
CA ASN A 60 13.26 -5.03 -13.23
C ASN A 60 13.24 -4.41 -11.82
N VAL A 61 12.85 -5.17 -10.80
CA VAL A 61 12.85 -4.71 -9.41
C VAL A 61 14.28 -4.41 -8.96
N GLN A 62 15.24 -5.29 -9.26
CA GLN A 62 16.64 -5.07 -8.93
C GLN A 62 17.21 -3.83 -9.63
N GLN A 63 16.87 -3.61 -10.90
CA GLN A 63 17.27 -2.40 -11.63
C GLN A 63 16.71 -1.14 -10.97
N THR A 64 15.43 -1.14 -10.64
CA THR A 64 14.75 -0.02 -9.98
C THR A 64 15.38 0.24 -8.60
N LEU A 65 15.75 -0.80 -7.86
CA LEU A 65 16.43 -0.68 -6.58
C LEU A 65 17.81 -0.02 -6.75
N ARG A 66 18.61 -0.43 -7.74
CA ARG A 66 19.91 0.20 -8.04
C ARG A 66 19.75 1.68 -8.41
N GLN A 67 18.75 2.02 -9.21
CA GLN A 67 18.44 3.42 -9.56
C GLN A 67 18.07 4.24 -8.31
N ASN A 68 17.21 3.71 -7.44
CA ASN A 68 16.86 4.37 -6.20
C ASN A 68 18.07 4.60 -5.29
N GLN A 69 18.98 3.62 -5.19
CA GLN A 69 20.22 3.78 -4.43
C GLN A 69 21.11 4.88 -5.00
N ALA A 70 21.27 4.95 -6.32
CA ALA A 70 22.02 6.02 -6.98
C ALA A 70 21.42 7.40 -6.69
N LEU A 71 20.09 7.53 -6.80
CA LEU A 71 19.39 8.77 -6.47
C LEU A 71 19.53 9.15 -5.00
N GLN A 72 19.53 8.18 -4.08
CA GLN A 72 19.77 8.45 -2.65
C GLN A 72 21.18 8.97 -2.43
N GLN A 73 22.20 8.39 -3.07
CA GLN A 73 23.58 8.88 -3.00
C GLN A 73 23.69 10.32 -3.54
N GLU A 74 23.07 10.59 -4.69
CA GLU A 74 23.04 11.95 -5.25
C GLU A 74 22.37 12.95 -4.30
N ASN A 75 21.22 12.59 -3.72
CA ASN A 75 20.55 13.40 -2.70
C ASN A 75 21.46 13.69 -1.50
N THR A 76 22.24 12.70 -1.04
CA THR A 76 23.21 12.92 0.04
C THR A 76 24.31 13.89 -0.38
N ASN A 77 24.85 13.75 -1.59
CA ASN A 77 25.89 14.64 -2.13
C ASN A 77 25.39 16.09 -2.23
N LEU A 78 24.20 16.29 -2.81
CA LEU A 78 23.57 17.61 -2.93
C LEU A 78 23.31 18.25 -1.57
N ARG A 79 22.83 17.48 -0.58
CA ARG A 79 22.65 17.98 0.79
C ARG A 79 23.97 18.43 1.41
N THR A 80 25.04 17.66 1.23
CA THR A 80 26.37 18.03 1.72
C THR A 80 26.89 19.27 1.01
N GLN A 81 26.69 19.39 -0.31
CA GLN A 81 27.08 20.56 -1.09
C GLN A 81 26.35 21.81 -0.61
N ILE A 82 25.02 21.76 -0.47
CA ILE A 82 24.22 22.87 0.05
C ILE A 82 24.73 23.31 1.43
N ARG A 83 25.10 22.37 2.31
CA ARG A 83 25.66 22.69 3.62
C ARG A 83 27.00 23.44 3.50
N ARG A 84 27.89 23.01 2.61
CA ARG A 84 29.18 23.68 2.36
C ARG A 84 28.98 25.07 1.77
N ASP A 85 28.09 25.21 0.80
CA ASP A 85 27.81 26.49 0.14
C ASP A 85 27.21 27.49 1.12
N ARG A 86 26.27 27.06 1.98
CA ARG A 86 25.74 27.89 3.07
C ARG A 86 26.84 28.32 4.04
N SER A 87 27.72 27.42 4.45
CA SER A 87 28.85 27.75 5.33
C SER A 87 29.81 28.75 4.69
N THR A 88 30.10 28.58 3.40
CA THR A 88 30.99 29.47 2.64
C THR A 88 30.37 30.85 2.50
N ALA A 89 29.08 30.93 2.18
CA ALA A 89 28.33 32.18 2.10
C ALA A 89 28.30 32.91 3.47
N THR A 90 28.08 32.18 4.57
CA THR A 90 28.15 32.77 5.93
C THR A 90 29.54 33.31 6.26
N ASN A 91 30.60 32.59 5.87
CA ASN A 91 31.98 33.03 6.14
C ASN A 91 32.40 34.22 5.25
N MET A 92 31.96 34.27 3.99
CA MET A 92 32.22 35.40 3.09
C MET A 92 31.48 36.68 3.49
N TYR A 93 30.27 36.54 4.06
CA TYR A 93 29.47 37.66 4.54
C TYR A 93 29.43 37.71 6.07
N GLN A 94 30.57 37.55 6.74
CA GLN A 94 30.65 37.85 8.17
C GLN A 94 30.65 39.38 8.33
N PRO A 95 29.58 40.02 8.81
CA PRO A 95 29.61 41.45 9.07
C PRO A 95 30.64 41.67 10.19
N TYR A 96 31.55 42.61 10.03
CA TYR A 96 32.40 43.06 11.13
C TYR A 96 31.49 43.59 12.23
N HIS A 97 31.15 42.75 13.20
CA HIS A 97 30.49 43.17 14.42
C HIS A 97 31.60 43.69 15.33
N PRO A 98 31.69 45.01 15.59
CA PRO A 98 32.63 45.50 16.59
C PRO A 98 32.34 44.79 17.93
N PRO A 99 33.37 44.42 18.70
CA PRO A 99 33.17 43.74 19.96
C PRO A 99 32.21 44.55 20.83
N PRO A 100 31.22 43.92 21.48
CA PRO A 100 30.33 44.62 22.38
C PRO A 100 31.17 45.34 23.44
N PRO A 101 30.86 46.60 23.78
CA PRO A 101 31.61 47.34 24.78
C PRO A 101 31.61 46.53 26.08
N HIS A 102 32.81 46.32 26.65
CA HIS A 102 32.98 45.63 27.91
C HIS A 102 32.04 46.26 28.96
N PRO A 103 31.26 45.46 29.72
CA PRO A 103 30.41 46.00 30.75
C PRO A 103 31.30 46.55 31.86
N MET A 104 31.46 47.88 31.90
CA MET A 104 31.99 48.56 33.07
C MET A 104 31.06 48.20 34.23
N GLY A 105 31.64 47.62 35.30
CA GLY A 105 30.89 47.03 36.40
C GLY A 105 29.92 48.02 37.03
N TYR A 106 28.63 47.84 36.75
CA TYR A 106 27.57 48.50 37.50
C TYR A 106 26.94 47.49 38.45
N HIS A 107 26.90 47.92 39.70
CA HIS A 107 26.45 47.17 40.84
C HIS A 107 24.97 46.80 40.70
N ASN A 108 24.63 45.65 41.30
CA ASN A 108 23.27 45.16 41.47
C ASN A 108 22.32 46.24 42.00
N HIS A 109 21.40 46.69 41.16
CA HIS A 109 20.11 47.21 41.60
C HIS A 109 19.01 46.41 40.90
N ALA A 110 18.38 45.54 41.68
CA ALA A 110 17.11 44.93 41.33
C ALA A 110 16.06 46.04 41.21
N ALA A 111 15.63 46.37 39.99
CA ALA A 111 14.43 47.18 39.77
C ALA A 111 13.87 46.98 38.35
N HIS A 112 12.67 46.43 38.33
CA HIS A 112 11.56 46.63 37.39
C HIS A 112 11.78 46.40 35.88
N VAL A 113 11.23 45.26 35.45
CA VAL A 113 10.78 44.99 34.08
C VAL A 113 9.76 46.06 33.66
N PRO A 114 9.97 46.79 32.55
CA PRO A 114 8.92 47.60 31.95
C PRO A 114 7.89 46.67 31.29
N THR A 115 6.72 46.59 31.90
CA THR A 115 5.53 45.99 31.29
C THR A 115 5.17 46.76 30.01
N HIS A 116 5.24 46.09 28.87
CA HIS A 116 4.66 46.58 27.62
C HIS A 116 3.15 46.84 27.80
N PRO A 117 2.59 47.85 27.12
CA PRO A 117 1.16 48.12 27.15
C PRO A 117 0.37 46.98 26.50
N GLU A 118 -0.68 46.57 27.20
CA GLU A 118 -1.72 45.64 26.77
C GLU A 118 -2.28 46.03 25.40
N THR A 119 -2.02 45.19 24.40
CA THR A 119 -3.01 44.94 23.35
C THR A 119 -3.70 43.63 23.70
N GLU A 120 -5.01 43.72 23.86
CA GLU A 120 -5.90 42.70 24.40
C GLU A 120 -5.77 41.28 23.83
N PRO A 121 -6.16 40.28 24.65
CA PRO A 121 -5.98 38.87 24.36
C PRO A 121 -7.15 38.34 23.53
N TYR A 122 -6.90 38.01 22.27
CA TYR A 122 -7.82 37.15 21.52
C TYR A 122 -7.59 35.70 21.99
N GLU A 123 -8.15 35.34 23.15
CA GLU A 123 -8.30 33.95 23.61
C GLU A 123 -9.38 33.24 22.77
N GLY A 124 -9.08 33.03 21.49
CA GLY A 124 -9.73 31.98 20.71
C GLY A 124 -8.88 30.71 20.81
N PRO A 125 -9.46 29.51 20.95
CA PRO A 125 -8.68 28.29 20.85
C PRO A 125 -7.96 28.27 19.50
N VAL A 126 -6.63 28.22 19.53
CA VAL A 126 -5.80 28.16 18.34
C VAL A 126 -6.26 26.96 17.50
N PRO A 127 -6.64 27.15 16.23
CA PRO A 127 -7.16 26.06 15.41
C PRO A 127 -6.15 24.91 15.31
N PRO A 128 -6.58 23.62 15.39
CA PRO A 128 -5.68 22.47 15.48
C PRO A 128 -4.68 22.32 14.33
N TYR A 129 -4.87 23.05 13.23
CA TYR A 129 -3.99 23.02 12.06
C TYR A 129 -2.71 23.88 12.20
N MET A 130 -2.58 24.72 13.23
CA MET A 130 -1.35 25.52 13.44
C MET A 130 -0.30 24.86 14.33
N PHE A 131 -0.59 23.70 14.95
CA PHE A 131 0.38 22.93 15.74
C PHE A 131 1.25 21.96 14.94
N ASN A 132 1.13 21.92 13.61
CA ASN A 132 2.06 21.19 12.75
C ASN A 132 3.23 22.09 12.32
N ARG A 133 3.90 22.71 13.28
CA ARG A 133 5.24 23.26 13.06
C ARG A 133 6.22 22.12 13.23
N ASP A 134 6.78 21.69 12.10
CA ASP A 134 7.83 20.68 12.01
C ASP A 134 9.01 20.99 12.96
N THR A 135 9.01 20.37 14.13
CA THR A 135 10.21 20.07 14.92
C THR A 135 10.99 18.89 14.34
N ARG A 136 10.82 18.60 13.05
CA ARG A 136 11.48 17.49 12.32
C ARG A 136 12.73 17.91 11.58
N TYR A 137 13.41 18.96 12.04
CA TYR A 137 14.68 19.38 11.46
C TYR A 137 15.76 19.73 12.49
N MET A 138 15.80 19.04 13.63
CA MET A 138 17.04 18.83 14.38
C MET A 138 16.92 17.51 15.15
N ASN A 139 17.94 16.66 14.97
CA ASN A 139 18.24 15.40 15.66
C ASN A 139 17.90 14.13 14.88
N GLY A 140 18.99 13.47 14.46
CA GLY A 140 19.00 12.18 13.81
C GLY A 140 18.84 11.02 14.78
N TYR A 141 18.56 9.87 14.18
CA TYR A 141 18.80 8.51 14.68
C TYR A 141 18.31 8.24 16.11
N GLY A 142 16.99 8.08 16.25
CA GLY A 142 16.37 7.38 17.36
C GLY A 142 15.18 6.59 16.85
N ASN A 143 15.28 5.25 16.89
CA ASN A 143 14.14 4.36 16.72
C ASN A 143 13.15 4.62 17.86
N GLU A 144 12.17 5.48 17.64
CA GLU A 144 10.97 5.54 18.47
C GLU A 144 9.77 5.30 17.57
N ILE A 145 9.34 4.03 17.57
CA ILE A 145 8.03 3.60 17.12
C ILE A 145 7.03 4.17 18.14
N SER A 146 6.82 5.48 18.11
CA SER A 146 5.70 6.09 18.80
C SER A 146 4.45 5.71 18.03
N ASN A 147 3.81 4.68 18.59
CA ASN A 147 2.44 4.27 18.41
C ASN A 147 1.48 5.48 18.52
N ARG A 148 1.45 6.34 17.49
CA ARG A 148 0.28 7.18 17.22
C ARG A 148 -0.78 6.20 16.78
N GLN A 149 -1.66 5.82 17.71
CA GLN A 149 -2.83 4.99 17.44
C GLN A 149 -3.53 5.57 16.20
N ALA A 150 -3.35 4.92 15.06
CA ALA A 150 -4.04 5.29 13.85
C ALA A 150 -5.51 5.00 14.12
N VAL A 151 -6.31 6.06 14.26
CA VAL A 151 -7.76 5.93 14.37
C VAL A 151 -8.23 5.14 13.14
N PRO A 152 -8.91 4.00 13.31
CA PRO A 152 -9.41 3.22 12.18
C PRO A 152 -10.24 4.11 11.26
N PRO A 153 -10.15 3.96 9.92
CA PRO A 153 -10.89 4.79 8.98
C PRO A 153 -12.39 4.88 9.29
N GLU A 154 -12.98 3.82 9.84
CA GLU A 154 -14.37 3.73 10.28
C GLU A 154 -14.76 4.80 11.31
N GLN A 155 -13.82 5.21 12.15
CA GLN A 155 -14.02 6.15 13.26
C GLN A 155 -13.60 7.57 12.92
N MET A 156 -13.08 7.79 11.70
CA MET A 156 -12.59 9.09 11.26
C MET A 156 -13.70 9.91 10.61
N PRO A 157 -13.95 11.16 11.05
CA PRO A 157 -14.95 12.03 10.44
C PRO A 157 -14.69 12.25 8.94
N GLY A 158 -15.70 11.99 8.11
CA GLY A 158 -15.61 12.13 6.65
C GLY A 158 -15.01 10.93 5.93
N SER A 159 -14.77 9.81 6.61
CA SER A 159 -14.47 8.56 5.94
C SER A 159 -15.65 8.10 5.10
N TRP A 160 -15.36 7.35 4.04
CA TRP A 160 -16.38 6.85 3.15
C TRP A 160 -16.19 5.36 2.91
N MET A 161 -17.31 4.64 2.93
CA MET A 161 -17.35 3.21 2.66
C MET A 161 -17.39 2.98 1.15
N CYS A 162 -16.52 2.12 0.63
CA CYS A 162 -16.51 1.78 -0.78
C CYS A 162 -17.79 1.03 -1.18
N PRO A 163 -18.53 1.47 -2.21
CA PRO A 163 -19.76 0.80 -2.64
C PRO A 163 -19.51 -0.57 -3.30
N GLN A 164 -18.26 -0.88 -3.65
CA GLN A 164 -17.90 -2.11 -4.37
C GLN A 164 -17.32 -3.19 -3.45
N CYS A 165 -16.48 -2.81 -2.47
CA CYS A 165 -15.81 -3.77 -1.59
C CYS A 165 -16.04 -3.51 -0.10
N THR A 166 -16.91 -2.56 0.26
CA THR A 166 -17.29 -2.19 1.64
C THR A 166 -16.15 -1.72 2.56
N TYR A 167 -14.93 -1.55 2.03
CA TYR A 167 -13.80 -1.02 2.78
C TYR A 167 -13.97 0.47 3.11
N TYR A 168 -13.66 0.88 4.34
CA TYR A 168 -13.67 2.28 4.76
C TYR A 168 -12.37 2.98 4.36
N ASN A 169 -12.48 4.01 3.53
CA ASN A 169 -11.35 4.78 3.05
C ASN A 169 -11.16 6.07 3.84
N HIS A 170 -9.92 6.57 3.87
CA HIS A 170 -9.60 7.85 4.49
C HIS A 170 -10.32 9.01 3.75
N PRO A 171 -10.85 10.03 4.45
CA PRO A 171 -11.54 11.19 3.86
C PRO A 171 -10.82 11.90 2.71
N LYS A 172 -9.48 11.85 2.66
CA LYS A 172 -8.65 12.51 1.64
C LYS A 172 -8.51 11.68 0.36
N ARG A 173 -8.89 10.40 0.39
CA ARG A 173 -8.79 9.50 -0.76
C ARG A 173 -9.98 9.72 -1.67
N THR A 174 -9.70 9.89 -2.95
CA THR A 174 -10.70 9.90 -4.04
C THR A 174 -10.84 8.54 -4.71
N VAL A 175 -9.99 7.58 -4.34
CA VAL A 175 -9.93 6.22 -4.91
C VAL A 175 -9.79 5.23 -3.77
N CYS A 176 -10.49 4.09 -3.88
CA CYS A 176 -10.48 3.05 -2.86
C CYS A 176 -9.10 2.41 -2.75
N GLU A 177 -8.59 2.30 -1.53
CA GLU A 177 -7.30 1.71 -1.22
C GLU A 177 -7.26 0.19 -1.45
N MET A 178 -8.40 -0.48 -1.29
CA MET A 178 -8.49 -1.94 -1.45
C MET A 178 -8.73 -2.38 -2.90
N CYS A 179 -9.64 -1.72 -3.62
CA CYS A 179 -10.07 -2.19 -4.95
C CYS A 179 -9.85 -1.18 -6.09
N GLY A 180 -9.34 0.02 -5.80
CA GLY A 180 -9.04 1.02 -6.83
C GLY A 180 -10.26 1.74 -7.41
N GLN A 181 -11.46 1.56 -6.85
CA GLN A 181 -12.67 2.22 -7.35
C GLN A 181 -12.73 3.70 -6.97
N VAL A 182 -13.11 4.55 -7.91
CA VAL A 182 -13.22 6.00 -7.71
C VAL A 182 -14.43 6.33 -6.84
N TYR A 183 -14.24 7.23 -5.88
CA TYR A 183 -15.33 7.76 -5.06
C TYR A 183 -16.20 8.69 -5.90
N THR A 184 -17.31 8.16 -6.42
CA THR A 184 -18.40 8.97 -6.94
C THR A 184 -19.29 9.34 -5.75
N ALA A 185 -19.11 10.53 -5.18
CA ALA A 185 -20.07 11.05 -4.21
C ALA A 185 -21.48 10.95 -4.82
N PRO A 186 -22.49 10.44 -4.08
CA PRO A 186 -23.86 10.50 -4.58
C PRO A 186 -24.20 11.97 -4.76
N TYR A 187 -24.41 12.38 -6.02
CA TYR A 187 -24.98 13.68 -6.34
C TYR A 187 -26.20 13.87 -5.42
N HIS A 188 -26.22 14.98 -4.68
CA HIS A 188 -27.46 15.47 -4.07
C HIS A 188 -28.41 15.81 -5.22
N SER A 189 -29.16 14.82 -5.69
CA SER A 189 -30.36 15.02 -6.48
C SER A 189 -31.35 15.73 -5.56
N THR A 190 -31.47 17.04 -5.67
CA THR A 190 -32.67 17.75 -5.22
C THR A 190 -33.83 17.30 -6.10
N SER A 191 -34.30 16.07 -5.90
CA SER A 191 -35.52 15.56 -6.49
C SER A 191 -36.65 15.97 -5.56
N ASN A 192 -37.21 17.14 -5.86
CA ASN A 192 -38.51 17.56 -5.36
C ASN A 192 -39.55 16.56 -5.91
N VAL A 193 -39.83 15.49 -5.15
CA VAL A 193 -40.93 14.58 -5.44
C VAL A 193 -42.16 15.14 -4.77
N SER A 194 -42.99 15.83 -5.56
CA SER A 194 -44.35 16.16 -5.20
C SER A 194 -45.08 14.91 -4.73
N GLN A 195 -45.62 14.96 -3.51
CA GLN A 195 -46.58 14.01 -2.98
C GLN A 195 -47.80 13.96 -3.92
N VAL A 196 -48.01 12.83 -4.58
CA VAL A 196 -49.33 12.46 -5.09
C VAL A 196 -49.95 11.57 -4.03
N SER A 197 -50.83 12.17 -3.24
CA SER A 197 -51.74 11.47 -2.35
C SER A 197 -52.76 10.72 -3.19
N VAL A 198 -52.83 9.40 -3.02
CA VAL A 198 -53.94 8.58 -3.51
C VAL A 198 -54.84 8.32 -2.30
N LEU A 199 -56.06 8.85 -2.37
CA LEU A 199 -57.27 8.26 -1.80
C LEU A 199 -58.04 7.63 -2.95
#